data_AF-A0A267EWT0-F1
#
_entry.id   AF-A0A267EWT0-F1
#
_cell.length_a   1.000
_cell.length_b   1.000
_cell.length_c   1.000
_cell.angle_alpha   90.00
_cell.angle_beta   90.00
_cell.angle_gamma   90.00
#
_symmetry.space_group_name_H-M   'P 1'
#
loop_
_entity.id
_entity.type
_entity.pdbx_description
1 polymer ?
#
loop_
_entity_poly.entity_id
_entity_poly.type
_entity_poly.pdbx_seq_one_letter_code
_entity_poly.pdbx_strand_id
1 'polypeptide(L)'
;MTMTTRAQNFAAKIKILRDYQAKLSNAVSPPPPGSDIANTLKNFSQTLLGFLKDCPALDPESLGGRSKEFSRLHNTFPNLCYSELYYAVIYLLDVMHNVQSGQAAAYEAILTILAQLIPFLEVEILETMPYTVACMLPFLPQQLCRTLVDCLTNVMFPLILRWSEELESYATESLPAILTMVFQYVEKPELHSQVVECLMGLKRDLSRDLAFVAAHGPTETRLPAVTMLFHYWPELLPQNANILQALRLSKYKHEPWQAIVCERPECPNKNNKASRSAAKMTISPKLCLVKENKSPPFYLCLDCADALAKHDRALLIDVLGPMKALPLACESKTCRSGGPGSRVHSTCFSAECAHLSGGRPIRLCEECHGHRHSHAGRQHVTQTPLPDIWDCPVELQQYMLESIVSLILEAQVPKVKTYSKEKGDEDNWYCLPEDAYPDNLSDKDRKILSIYGVILIVEKCKPRETVSIEILGRILAALFLWFDNTKLAEDSKGEVTVS
;
A
#
# COMPACT_ATOMS: atom_id res chain seq x y z
N MET A 1 -10.06 42.83 -12.34
CA MET A 1 -10.87 42.31 -13.46
C MET A 1 -10.45 40.90 -13.93
N THR A 2 -9.16 40.54 -13.93
CA THR A 2 -8.67 39.22 -14.41
C THR A 2 -8.99 38.01 -13.50
N MET A 3 -8.96 38.17 -12.17
CA MET A 3 -9.28 37.08 -11.21
C MET A 3 -10.75 36.66 -11.27
N THR A 4 -11.68 37.61 -11.39
CA THR A 4 -13.13 37.36 -11.47
C THR A 4 -13.50 36.56 -12.72
N THR A 5 -12.89 36.89 -13.87
CA THR A 5 -13.09 36.14 -15.12
C THR A 5 -12.49 34.73 -15.06
N ARG A 6 -11.33 34.55 -14.42
CA ARG A 6 -10.73 33.21 -14.22
C ARG A 6 -11.61 32.33 -13.33
N ALA A 7 -12.14 32.87 -12.23
CA ALA A 7 -13.05 32.15 -11.35
C ALA A 7 -14.37 31.76 -12.04
N GLN A 8 -14.96 32.67 -12.82
CA GLN A 8 -16.14 32.39 -13.63
C GLN A 8 -15.89 31.30 -14.68
N ASN A 9 -14.75 31.36 -15.38
CA ASN A 9 -14.36 30.34 -16.35
C ASN A 9 -14.13 28.97 -15.69
N PHE A 10 -13.54 28.95 -14.49
CA PHE A 10 -13.34 27.73 -13.71
C PHE A 10 -14.68 27.09 -13.33
N ALA A 11 -15.59 27.88 -12.76
CA ALA A 11 -16.94 27.42 -12.40
C ALA A 11 -17.76 26.96 -13.62
N ALA A 12 -17.66 27.67 -14.76
CA ALA A 12 -18.32 27.27 -16.01
C ALA A 12 -17.84 25.90 -16.50
N LYS A 13 -16.54 25.59 -16.39
CA LYS A 13 -16.01 24.27 -16.76
C LYS A 13 -16.44 23.16 -15.79
N ILE A 14 -16.65 23.46 -14.52
CA ILE A 14 -17.21 22.48 -13.56
C ILE A 14 -18.63 22.12 -13.99
N LYS A 15 -19.42 23.11 -14.43
CA LYS A 15 -20.76 22.86 -14.98
C LYS A 15 -20.70 21.95 -16.21
N ILE A 16 -19.71 22.12 -17.10
CA ILE A 16 -19.52 21.22 -18.25
C ILE A 16 -19.27 19.77 -17.80
N LEU A 17 -18.45 19.54 -16.78
CA LEU A 17 -18.23 18.19 -16.24
C LEU A 17 -19.52 17.58 -15.67
N ARG A 18 -20.32 18.38 -14.95
CA ARG A 18 -21.64 17.95 -14.45
C ARG A 18 -22.62 17.66 -15.58
N ASP A 19 -22.59 18.44 -16.65
CA ASP A 19 -23.40 18.19 -17.84
C ASP A 19 -22.99 16.88 -18.53
N TYR A 20 -21.69 16.56 -18.58
CA TYR A 20 -21.22 15.25 -19.07
C TYR A 20 -21.70 14.11 -18.17
N GLN A 21 -21.55 14.23 -16.86
CA GLN A 21 -22.04 13.26 -15.89
C GLN A 21 -23.56 13.04 -16.06
N ALA A 22 -24.35 14.09 -16.17
CA ALA A 22 -25.80 14.00 -16.35
C ALA A 22 -26.18 13.34 -17.67
N LYS A 23 -25.47 13.63 -18.78
CA LYS A 23 -25.69 12.95 -20.06
C LYS A 23 -25.38 11.46 -20.00
N LEU A 24 -24.29 11.08 -19.34
CA LEU A 24 -23.91 9.67 -19.14
C LEU A 24 -24.92 8.94 -18.24
N SER A 25 -25.34 9.58 -17.13
CA SER A 25 -26.31 9.01 -16.18
C SER A 25 -27.67 8.76 -16.82
N ASN A 26 -28.12 9.69 -17.67
CA ASN A 26 -29.44 9.62 -18.32
C ASN A 26 -29.38 8.98 -19.73
N ALA A 27 -28.24 8.39 -20.11
CA ALA A 27 -28.03 7.79 -21.43
C ALA A 27 -28.43 8.70 -22.62
N VAL A 28 -28.18 10.00 -22.51
CA VAL A 28 -28.53 11.00 -23.53
C VAL A 28 -27.60 10.86 -24.73
N SER A 29 -28.18 10.76 -25.94
CA SER A 29 -27.42 10.63 -27.19
C SER A 29 -27.13 11.98 -27.86
N PRO A 30 -25.91 12.22 -28.39
CA PRO A 30 -24.74 11.34 -28.30
C PRO A 30 -24.07 11.43 -26.90
N PRO A 31 -23.58 10.31 -26.34
CA PRO A 31 -22.86 10.32 -25.07
C PRO A 31 -21.52 11.05 -25.23
N PRO A 32 -21.05 11.78 -24.20
CA PRO A 32 -19.76 12.45 -24.26
C PRO A 32 -18.63 11.41 -24.36
N PRO A 33 -17.71 11.53 -25.34
CA PRO A 33 -16.57 10.64 -25.42
C PRO A 33 -15.57 10.93 -24.29
N GLY A 34 -14.82 9.91 -23.87
CA GLY A 34 -13.80 10.04 -22.84
C GLY A 34 -12.68 11.03 -23.20
N SER A 35 -12.45 11.28 -24.49
CA SER A 35 -11.54 12.33 -24.96
C SER A 35 -11.97 13.74 -24.54
N ASP A 36 -13.27 14.03 -24.56
CA ASP A 36 -13.80 15.36 -24.22
C ASP A 36 -13.72 15.61 -22.72
N ILE A 37 -14.02 14.56 -21.93
CA ILE A 37 -13.79 14.52 -20.50
C ILE A 37 -12.30 14.78 -20.22
N ALA A 38 -11.41 14.00 -20.82
CA ALA A 38 -9.96 14.12 -20.62
C ALA A 38 -9.44 15.52 -20.99
N ASN A 39 -9.90 16.11 -22.08
CA ASN A 39 -9.50 17.46 -22.50
C ASN A 39 -10.01 18.53 -21.54
N THR A 40 -11.22 18.38 -21.01
CA THR A 40 -11.78 19.29 -20.00
C THR A 40 -10.96 19.21 -18.71
N LEU A 41 -10.60 18.00 -18.25
CA LEU A 41 -9.73 17.79 -17.08
C LEU A 41 -8.32 18.34 -17.30
N LYS A 42 -7.71 18.13 -18.48
CA LYS A 42 -6.40 18.70 -18.83
C LYS A 42 -6.39 20.23 -18.79
N ASN A 43 -7.50 20.88 -19.14
CA ASN A 43 -7.61 22.34 -19.00
C ASN A 43 -7.59 22.77 -17.53
N PHE A 44 -8.23 22.02 -16.63
CA PHE A 44 -8.11 22.25 -15.19
C PHE A 44 -6.68 22.05 -14.73
N SER A 45 -6.01 20.97 -15.15
CA SER A 45 -4.60 20.71 -14.85
C SER A 45 -3.71 21.88 -15.24
N GLN A 46 -3.84 22.42 -16.45
CA GLN A 46 -3.08 23.60 -16.89
C GLN A 46 -3.36 24.84 -16.02
N THR A 47 -4.61 25.02 -15.59
CA THR A 47 -5.02 26.14 -14.75
C THR A 47 -4.43 26.01 -13.34
N LEU A 48 -4.50 24.82 -12.73
CA LEU A 48 -3.92 24.52 -11.42
C LEU A 48 -2.40 24.67 -11.42
N LEU A 49 -1.72 24.12 -12.44
CA LEU A 49 -0.28 24.31 -12.63
C LEU A 49 0.08 25.79 -12.78
N GLY A 50 -0.78 26.58 -13.45
CA GLY A 50 -0.64 28.03 -13.53
C GLY A 50 -0.64 28.70 -12.15
N PHE A 51 -1.58 28.35 -11.27
CA PHE A 51 -1.62 28.89 -9.90
C PHE A 51 -0.43 28.46 -9.05
N LEU A 52 0.02 27.21 -9.20
CA LEU A 52 1.19 26.72 -8.49
C LEU A 52 2.47 27.48 -8.89
N LYS A 53 2.58 28.00 -10.12
CA LYS A 53 3.71 28.84 -10.56
C LYS A 53 3.76 30.19 -9.85
N ASP A 54 2.59 30.73 -9.53
CA ASP A 54 2.44 32.03 -8.87
C ASP A 54 2.62 31.93 -7.34
N CYS A 55 2.88 30.73 -6.81
CA CYS A 55 3.04 30.48 -5.37
C CYS A 55 4.34 31.13 -4.83
N PRO A 56 4.29 31.87 -3.70
CA PRO A 56 5.49 32.35 -3.01
C PRO A 56 6.37 31.20 -2.53
N ALA A 57 7.63 31.51 -2.17
CA ALA A 57 8.59 30.45 -1.85
C ALA A 57 8.17 29.82 -0.52
N LEU A 58 8.00 28.50 -0.51
CA LEU A 58 7.89 27.74 0.72
C LEU A 58 9.24 27.79 1.42
N ASP A 59 9.21 28.07 2.72
CA ASP A 59 10.39 28.08 3.58
C ASP A 59 10.93 26.64 3.71
N PRO A 60 12.23 26.36 3.60
CA PRO A 60 12.78 25.03 3.85
C PRO A 60 12.36 24.40 5.19
N GLU A 61 12.21 25.19 6.25
CA GLU A 61 11.69 24.71 7.54
C GLU A 61 10.24 24.24 7.43
N SER A 62 9.47 24.81 6.48
CA SER A 62 8.06 24.48 6.23
C SER A 62 7.81 23.23 5.36
N LEU A 63 8.89 22.53 4.97
CA LEU A 63 8.82 21.27 4.21
C LEU A 63 9.18 20.06 5.09
N GLY A 64 9.71 20.31 6.30
CA GLY A 64 10.06 19.31 7.30
C GLY A 64 9.04 19.19 8.44
N GLY A 65 8.07 20.10 8.51
CA GLY A 65 7.07 20.21 9.59
C GLY A 65 5.70 19.63 9.23
N ARG A 66 5.07 19.09 10.26
CA ARG A 66 3.79 18.37 10.26
C ARG A 66 2.60 19.39 10.28
N SER A 67 1.49 19.06 9.60
CA SER A 67 0.17 19.73 9.55
C SER A 67 0.05 21.24 9.26
N LYS A 68 0.65 22.15 10.07
CA LYS A 68 0.32 23.60 10.08
C LYS A 68 0.69 24.36 8.82
N GLU A 69 1.55 23.80 7.99
CA GLU A 69 2.09 24.45 6.79
C GLU A 69 1.25 24.15 5.55
N PHE A 70 0.52 23.03 5.54
CA PHE A 70 -0.41 22.69 4.48
C PHE A 70 -1.63 23.63 4.48
N SER A 71 -2.17 23.95 5.66
CA SER A 71 -3.21 24.98 5.82
C SER A 71 -2.73 26.37 5.38
N ARG A 72 -1.42 26.68 5.49
CA ARG A 72 -0.85 27.93 4.96
C ARG A 72 -0.78 27.92 3.44
N LEU A 73 -0.45 26.78 2.82
CA LEU A 73 -0.44 26.62 1.37
C LEU A 73 -1.85 26.79 0.79
N HIS A 74 -2.86 26.15 1.39
CA HIS A 74 -4.27 26.31 1.05
C HIS A 74 -4.68 27.80 1.08
N ASN A 75 -4.32 28.54 2.13
CA ASN A 75 -4.64 29.96 2.28
C ASN A 75 -3.85 30.89 1.33
N THR A 76 -2.88 30.36 0.58
CA THR A 76 -2.05 31.14 -0.35
C THR A 76 -2.67 31.20 -1.75
N PHE A 77 -3.55 30.25 -2.09
CA PHE A 77 -4.14 30.18 -3.42
C PHE A 77 -5.47 30.96 -3.53
N PRO A 78 -5.86 31.40 -4.75
CA PRO A 78 -7.17 32.01 -4.96
C PRO A 78 -8.26 31.04 -4.52
N ASN A 79 -9.22 31.52 -3.71
CA ASN A 79 -10.34 30.68 -3.29
C ASN A 79 -11.29 30.42 -4.48
N LEU A 80 -11.02 29.34 -5.20
CA LEU A 80 -11.88 28.80 -6.26
C LEU A 80 -12.66 27.59 -5.72
N CYS A 81 -13.66 27.15 -6.48
CA CYS A 81 -14.48 25.98 -6.14
C CYS A 81 -13.70 24.65 -6.31
N TYR A 82 -12.55 24.46 -5.65
CA TYR A 82 -11.71 23.27 -5.76
C TYR A 82 -12.40 22.01 -5.23
N SER A 83 -13.09 22.11 -4.08
CA SER A 83 -13.89 21.02 -3.52
C SER A 83 -15.03 20.63 -4.48
N GLU A 84 -15.68 21.60 -5.12
CA GLU A 84 -16.72 21.32 -6.12
C GLU A 84 -16.18 20.61 -7.35
N LEU A 85 -14.95 20.93 -7.78
CA LEU A 85 -14.26 20.19 -8.84
C LEU A 85 -13.93 18.77 -8.40
N TYR A 86 -13.41 18.58 -7.19
CA TYR A 86 -13.16 17.25 -6.62
C TYR A 86 -14.45 16.40 -6.64
N TYR A 87 -15.55 16.90 -6.08
CA TYR A 87 -16.82 16.16 -6.07
C TYR A 87 -17.36 15.91 -7.48
N ALA A 88 -17.24 16.86 -8.40
CA ALA A 88 -17.63 16.66 -9.80
C ALA A 88 -16.81 15.54 -10.47
N VAL A 89 -15.53 15.40 -10.14
CA VAL A 89 -14.67 14.31 -10.62
C VAL A 89 -15.05 12.98 -9.98
N ILE A 90 -15.35 12.95 -8.67
CA ILE A 90 -15.80 11.73 -7.99
C ILE A 90 -17.13 11.23 -8.57
N TYR A 91 -18.12 12.10 -8.74
CA TYR A 91 -19.40 11.71 -9.34
C TYR A 91 -19.28 11.27 -10.80
N LEU A 92 -18.23 11.73 -11.50
CA LEU A 92 -17.96 11.26 -12.85
C LEU A 92 -17.49 9.80 -12.84
N LEU A 93 -16.71 9.38 -11.83
CA LEU A 93 -16.24 8.00 -11.68
C LEU A 93 -17.40 6.99 -11.62
N ASP A 94 -18.47 7.33 -10.90
CA ASP A 94 -19.66 6.47 -10.77
C ASP A 94 -20.30 6.12 -12.12
N VAL A 95 -20.13 6.98 -13.12
CA VAL A 95 -20.73 6.83 -14.46
C VAL A 95 -19.72 6.53 -15.55
N MET A 96 -18.44 6.33 -15.21
CA MET A 96 -17.36 6.10 -16.18
C MET A 96 -17.55 4.80 -16.98
N HIS A 97 -18.29 3.82 -16.46
CA HIS A 97 -18.64 2.59 -17.18
C HIS A 97 -19.55 2.85 -18.39
N ASN A 98 -20.24 3.99 -18.45
CA ASN A 98 -21.13 4.37 -19.57
C ASN A 98 -20.38 5.09 -20.71
N VAL A 99 -19.08 5.35 -20.57
CA VAL A 99 -18.26 6.00 -21.60
C VAL A 99 -17.89 4.97 -22.68
N GLN A 100 -18.40 5.19 -23.90
CA GLN A 100 -18.26 4.22 -25.00
C GLN A 100 -16.88 4.23 -25.67
N SER A 101 -16.16 5.35 -25.66
CA SER A 101 -14.84 5.49 -26.28
C SER A 101 -13.93 6.41 -25.47
N GLY A 102 -12.62 6.15 -25.48
CA GLY A 102 -11.64 6.99 -24.79
C GLY A 102 -11.63 6.89 -23.26
N GLN A 103 -12.20 5.82 -22.69
CA GLN A 103 -12.31 5.62 -21.24
C GLN A 103 -10.95 5.65 -20.51
N ALA A 104 -9.92 5.01 -21.09
CA ALA A 104 -8.58 4.99 -20.51
C ALA A 104 -7.97 6.40 -20.38
N ALA A 105 -8.09 7.22 -21.43
CA ALA A 105 -7.59 8.60 -21.42
C ALA A 105 -8.34 9.47 -20.39
N ALA A 106 -9.63 9.21 -20.19
CA ALA A 106 -10.41 9.87 -19.14
C ALA A 106 -9.93 9.46 -17.74
N TYR A 107 -9.74 8.17 -17.48
CA TYR A 107 -9.19 7.70 -16.19
C TYR A 107 -7.80 8.27 -15.88
N GLU A 108 -6.90 8.30 -16.86
CA GLU A 108 -5.57 8.92 -16.70
C GLU A 108 -5.68 10.42 -16.35
N ALA A 109 -6.58 11.14 -17.02
CA ALA A 109 -6.83 12.54 -16.74
C ALA A 109 -7.47 12.76 -15.36
N ILE A 110 -8.34 11.85 -14.92
CA ILE A 110 -8.94 11.83 -13.57
C ILE A 110 -7.85 11.61 -12.51
N LEU A 111 -7.01 10.59 -12.66
CA LEU A 111 -5.90 10.35 -11.73
C LEU A 111 -4.95 11.56 -11.65
N THR A 112 -4.65 12.17 -12.80
CA THR A 112 -3.81 13.36 -12.88
C THR A 112 -4.42 14.56 -12.15
N ILE A 113 -5.71 14.84 -12.35
CA ILE A 113 -6.35 16.00 -11.70
C ILE A 113 -6.51 15.78 -10.20
N LEU A 114 -6.83 14.57 -9.75
CA LEU A 114 -6.94 14.25 -8.32
C LEU A 114 -5.59 14.44 -7.61
N ALA A 115 -4.49 13.97 -8.22
CA ALA A 115 -3.14 14.22 -7.72
C ALA A 115 -2.80 15.72 -7.66
N GLN A 116 -3.17 16.49 -8.69
CA GLN A 116 -2.88 17.93 -8.77
C GLN A 116 -3.76 18.80 -7.88
N LEU A 117 -4.92 18.30 -7.47
CA LEU A 117 -5.80 18.97 -6.54
C LEU A 117 -5.30 18.94 -5.11
N ILE A 118 -4.39 18.00 -4.77
CA ILE A 118 -3.89 17.82 -3.40
C ILE A 118 -3.57 19.16 -2.74
N PRO A 119 -2.72 20.06 -3.29
CA PRO A 119 -2.31 21.30 -2.62
C PRO A 119 -3.45 22.32 -2.37
N PHE A 120 -4.63 22.10 -2.94
CA PHE A 120 -5.75 23.04 -2.95
C PHE A 120 -6.96 22.57 -2.13
N LEU A 121 -6.96 21.31 -1.66
CA LEU A 121 -8.10 20.74 -0.94
C LEU A 121 -7.93 20.86 0.57
N GLU A 122 -9.07 20.85 1.27
CA GLU A 122 -9.13 20.81 2.73
C GLU A 122 -8.71 19.43 3.25
N VAL A 123 -8.21 19.37 4.49
CA VAL A 123 -7.62 18.16 5.09
C VAL A 123 -8.65 17.03 5.15
N GLU A 124 -9.90 17.35 5.46
CA GLU A 124 -11.02 16.42 5.55
C GLU A 124 -11.25 15.66 4.23
N ILE A 125 -11.14 16.36 3.09
CA ILE A 125 -11.24 15.73 1.77
C ILE A 125 -9.98 14.91 1.48
N LEU A 126 -8.81 15.45 1.80
CA LEU A 126 -7.53 14.80 1.54
C LEU A 126 -7.40 13.47 2.26
N GLU A 127 -7.86 13.36 3.50
CA GLU A 127 -7.76 12.11 4.25
C GLU A 127 -8.54 10.96 3.59
N THR A 128 -9.67 11.27 2.94
CA THR A 128 -10.49 10.27 2.26
C THR A 128 -9.97 9.88 0.88
N MET A 129 -9.17 10.76 0.25
CA MET A 129 -8.82 10.65 -1.16
C MET A 129 -8.02 9.39 -1.52
N PRO A 130 -7.01 8.92 -0.74
CA PRO A 130 -6.31 7.68 -1.06
C PRO A 130 -7.24 6.47 -1.13
N TYR A 131 -8.21 6.41 -0.21
CA TYR A 131 -9.23 5.36 -0.20
C TYR A 131 -10.15 5.46 -1.42
N THR A 132 -10.68 6.66 -1.71
CA THR A 132 -11.50 6.88 -2.91
C THR A 132 -10.79 6.48 -4.19
N VAL A 133 -9.48 6.75 -4.27
CA VAL A 133 -8.67 6.39 -5.44
C VAL A 133 -8.45 4.89 -5.54
N ALA A 134 -8.19 4.21 -4.42
CA ALA A 134 -8.12 2.75 -4.37
C ALA A 134 -9.44 2.08 -4.79
N CYS A 135 -10.60 2.66 -4.44
CA CYS A 135 -11.92 2.16 -4.86
C CYS A 135 -12.15 2.21 -6.38
N MET A 136 -11.28 2.85 -7.17
CA MET A 136 -11.34 2.77 -8.63
C MET A 136 -10.82 1.44 -9.18
N LEU A 137 -9.96 0.71 -8.45
CA LEU A 137 -9.31 -0.52 -8.91
C LEU A 137 -10.25 -1.59 -9.49
N PRO A 138 -11.41 -1.90 -8.89
CA PRO A 138 -12.32 -2.92 -9.42
C PRO A 138 -12.85 -2.61 -10.83
N PHE A 139 -12.89 -1.33 -11.21
CA PHE A 139 -13.49 -0.86 -12.46
C PHE A 139 -12.44 -0.38 -13.47
N LEU A 140 -11.16 -0.39 -13.08
CA LEU A 140 -10.07 0.13 -13.87
C LEU A 140 -9.52 -0.95 -14.81
N PRO A 141 -9.27 -0.65 -16.10
CA PRO A 141 -8.55 -1.56 -16.97
C PRO A 141 -7.16 -1.90 -16.41
N GLN A 142 -6.76 -3.18 -16.48
CA GLN A 142 -5.53 -3.67 -15.84
C GLN A 142 -4.24 -2.93 -16.25
N GLN A 143 -4.20 -2.42 -17.48
CA GLN A 143 -3.09 -1.59 -17.98
C GLN A 143 -2.88 -0.28 -17.22
N LEU A 144 -3.91 0.24 -16.55
CA LEU A 144 -3.87 1.48 -15.76
C LEU A 144 -3.64 1.25 -14.27
N CYS A 145 -3.71 0.01 -13.77
CA CYS A 145 -3.46 -0.30 -12.37
C CYS A 145 -2.07 0.17 -11.91
N ARG A 146 -1.06 0.08 -12.79
CA ARG A 146 0.27 0.66 -12.55
C ARG A 146 0.20 2.17 -12.29
N THR A 147 -0.51 2.90 -13.15
CA THR A 147 -0.66 4.35 -13.05
C THR A 147 -1.37 4.76 -11.76
N LEU A 148 -2.39 4.00 -11.35
CA LEU A 148 -3.10 4.23 -10.09
C LEU A 148 -2.18 3.95 -8.89
N VAL A 149 -1.48 2.82 -8.87
CA VAL A 149 -0.54 2.48 -7.79
C VAL A 149 0.59 3.50 -7.71
N ASP A 150 1.13 3.96 -8.83
CA ASP A 150 2.13 5.05 -8.86
C ASP A 150 1.53 6.37 -8.32
N CYS A 151 0.27 6.67 -8.63
CA CYS A 151 -0.42 7.84 -8.08
C CYS A 151 -0.56 7.75 -6.56
N LEU A 152 -0.96 6.59 -6.04
CA LEU A 152 -1.03 6.35 -4.59
C LEU A 152 0.35 6.47 -3.93
N THR A 153 1.34 5.73 -4.43
CA THR A 153 2.63 5.54 -3.75
C THR A 153 3.64 6.64 -3.98
N ASN A 154 3.60 7.31 -5.15
CA ASN A 154 4.56 8.34 -5.49
C ASN A 154 3.99 9.75 -5.28
N VAL A 155 2.67 9.90 -5.07
CA VAL A 155 2.04 11.22 -4.90
C VAL A 155 1.17 11.26 -3.64
N MET A 156 0.10 10.48 -3.57
CA MET A 156 -0.91 10.66 -2.52
C MET A 156 -0.40 10.29 -1.13
N PHE A 157 0.17 9.10 -0.92
CA PHE A 157 0.67 8.71 0.40
C PHE A 157 1.81 9.61 0.88
N PRO A 158 2.86 9.90 0.09
CA PRO A 158 3.94 10.77 0.54
C PRO A 158 3.49 12.20 0.84
N LEU A 159 2.44 12.69 0.18
CA LEU A 159 1.89 13.99 0.46
C LEU A 159 0.96 13.93 1.68
N ILE A 160 -0.10 13.15 1.62
CA ILE A 160 -1.20 13.16 2.59
C ILE A 160 -0.80 12.54 3.94
N LEU A 161 -0.16 11.36 3.94
CA LEU A 161 0.16 10.65 5.19
C LEU A 161 1.31 11.32 5.96
N ARG A 162 2.23 12.01 5.27
CA ARG A 162 3.31 12.74 5.95
C ARG A 162 2.82 13.95 6.73
N TRP A 163 1.62 14.44 6.43
CA TRP A 163 1.02 15.60 7.09
C TRP A 163 0.17 15.25 8.32
N SER A 164 -0.18 13.97 8.50
CA SER A 164 -0.91 13.50 9.68
C SER A 164 -0.03 13.62 10.93
N GLU A 165 -0.29 14.62 11.77
CA GLU A 165 0.32 14.74 13.11
C GLU A 165 -0.13 13.62 14.04
N GLU A 166 -1.40 13.25 13.87
CA GLU A 166 -2.08 12.24 14.65
C GLU A 166 -1.69 10.87 14.14
N LEU A 167 -1.40 9.96 15.09
CA LEU A 167 -1.11 8.56 14.81
C LEU A 167 -2.34 7.84 14.22
N GLU A 168 -3.52 8.43 14.34
CA GLU A 168 -4.83 7.86 14.00
C GLU A 168 -5.66 8.88 13.20
N SER A 169 -5.38 9.02 11.90
CA SER A 169 -6.24 9.76 10.96
C SER A 169 -7.06 8.80 10.11
N TYR A 170 -8.13 9.28 9.45
CA TYR A 170 -8.89 8.45 8.53
C TYR A 170 -8.01 7.88 7.41
N ALA A 171 -7.01 8.67 6.96
CA ALA A 171 -6.05 8.25 5.96
C ALA A 171 -5.20 7.05 6.42
N THR A 172 -4.81 6.97 7.69
CA THR A 172 -4.03 5.85 8.24
C THR A 172 -4.90 4.65 8.62
N GLU A 173 -6.14 4.87 9.05
CA GLU A 173 -7.10 3.83 9.42
C GLU A 173 -7.73 3.14 8.19
N SER A 174 -7.79 3.82 7.05
CA SER A 174 -8.28 3.24 5.79
C SER A 174 -7.25 2.37 5.06
N LEU A 175 -5.98 2.34 5.49
CA LEU A 175 -4.91 1.60 4.82
C LEU A 175 -5.16 0.08 4.68
N PRO A 176 -5.69 -0.65 5.68
CA PRO A 176 -6.05 -2.06 5.49
C PRO A 176 -7.06 -2.28 4.37
N ALA A 177 -8.04 -1.38 4.23
CA ALA A 177 -9.01 -1.45 3.15
C ALA A 177 -8.36 -1.16 1.79
N ILE A 178 -7.45 -0.17 1.71
CA ILE A 178 -6.67 0.12 0.50
C ILE A 178 -5.79 -1.07 0.12
N LEU A 179 -5.09 -1.68 1.09
CA LEU A 179 -4.28 -2.88 0.88
C LEU A 179 -5.12 -4.05 0.37
N THR A 180 -6.32 -4.26 0.93
CA THR A 180 -7.28 -5.26 0.42
C THR A 180 -7.60 -5.01 -1.04
N MET A 181 -7.95 -3.77 -1.43
CA MET A 181 -8.27 -3.42 -2.82
C MET A 181 -7.07 -3.65 -3.76
N VAL A 182 -5.87 -3.21 -3.36
CA VAL A 182 -4.64 -3.42 -4.16
C VAL A 182 -4.39 -4.90 -4.34
N PHE A 183 -4.40 -5.68 -3.26
CA PHE A 183 -4.11 -7.10 -3.31
C PHE A 183 -5.16 -7.92 -4.08
N GLN A 184 -6.41 -7.46 -4.12
CA GLN A 184 -7.48 -8.15 -4.82
C GLN A 184 -7.44 -7.90 -6.33
N TYR A 185 -7.20 -6.65 -6.74
CA TYR A 185 -7.42 -6.22 -8.12
C TYR A 185 -6.13 -5.97 -8.90
N VAL A 186 -4.97 -5.87 -8.23
CA VAL A 186 -3.68 -5.76 -8.89
C VAL A 186 -3.05 -7.15 -8.97
N GLU A 187 -2.70 -7.59 -10.18
CA GLU A 187 -2.13 -8.94 -10.36
C GLU A 187 -0.61 -8.96 -10.13
N LYS A 188 0.03 -7.80 -10.30
CA LYS A 188 1.49 -7.66 -10.35
C LYS A 188 2.09 -7.60 -8.94
N PRO A 189 2.86 -8.61 -8.49
CA PRO A 189 3.44 -8.63 -7.16
C PRO A 189 4.40 -7.48 -6.90
N GLU A 190 5.09 -6.96 -7.93
CA GLU A 190 5.99 -5.83 -7.75
C GLU A 190 5.25 -4.55 -7.32
N LEU A 191 3.97 -4.41 -7.66
CA LEU A 191 3.15 -3.28 -7.25
C LEU A 191 2.66 -3.44 -5.80
N HIS A 192 2.46 -4.68 -5.34
CA HIS A 192 2.15 -4.97 -3.95
C HIS A 192 3.33 -4.58 -3.05
N SER A 193 4.54 -4.96 -3.45
CA SER A 193 5.77 -4.57 -2.75
C SER A 193 5.97 -3.05 -2.75
N GLN A 194 5.68 -2.36 -3.85
CA GLN A 194 5.76 -0.89 -3.93
C GLN A 194 4.84 -0.21 -2.90
N VAL A 195 3.59 -0.66 -2.80
CA VAL A 195 2.62 -0.12 -1.82
C VAL A 195 3.06 -0.41 -0.40
N VAL A 196 3.44 -1.67 -0.10
CA VAL A 196 3.82 -2.09 1.25
C VAL A 196 5.08 -1.36 1.71
N GLU A 197 6.14 -1.27 0.89
CA GLU A 197 7.36 -0.54 1.25
C GLU A 197 7.14 0.96 1.39
N CYS A 198 6.29 1.57 0.55
CA CYS A 198 5.91 2.98 0.68
C CYS A 198 5.22 3.23 2.04
N LEU A 199 4.21 2.41 2.39
CA LEU A 199 3.48 2.57 3.65
C LEU A 199 4.36 2.27 4.87
N MET A 200 5.27 1.29 4.81
CA MET A 200 6.23 1.03 5.90
C MET A 200 7.16 2.22 6.15
N GLY A 201 7.38 3.08 5.14
CA GLY A 201 8.14 4.32 5.28
C GLY A 201 7.35 5.48 5.88
N LEU A 202 6.02 5.37 5.94
CA LEU A 202 5.12 6.47 6.31
C LEU A 202 4.35 6.22 7.61
N LYS A 203 4.05 4.95 7.93
CA LYS A 203 3.30 4.54 9.12
C LYS A 203 4.07 3.45 9.88
N ARG A 204 4.00 3.47 11.22
CA ARG A 204 4.54 2.40 12.08
C ARG A 204 3.62 1.20 12.08
N ASP A 205 4.16 0.03 12.43
CA ASP A 205 3.38 -1.18 12.69
C ASP A 205 2.50 -1.62 11.51
N LEU A 206 2.98 -1.50 10.27
CA LEU A 206 2.24 -1.93 9.08
C LEU A 206 1.93 -3.44 9.10
N SER A 207 2.67 -4.22 9.89
CA SER A 207 2.34 -5.62 10.18
C SER A 207 0.94 -5.80 10.75
N ARG A 208 0.41 -4.83 11.52
CA ARG A 208 -0.98 -4.83 12.01
C ARG A 208 -1.96 -4.72 10.85
N ASP A 209 -1.71 -3.82 9.91
CA ASP A 209 -2.58 -3.63 8.74
C ASP A 209 -2.55 -4.89 7.85
N LEU A 210 -1.39 -5.52 7.66
CA LEU A 210 -1.29 -6.80 6.93
C LEU A 210 -1.99 -7.96 7.67
N ALA A 211 -1.87 -8.03 8.99
CA ALA A 211 -2.60 -9.02 9.80
C ALA A 211 -4.12 -8.81 9.71
N PHE A 212 -4.58 -7.56 9.69
CA PHE A 212 -6.00 -7.22 9.48
C PHE A 212 -6.49 -7.72 8.11
N VAL A 213 -5.72 -7.49 7.04
CA VAL A 213 -6.07 -7.99 5.70
C VAL A 213 -6.08 -9.52 5.67
N ALA A 214 -5.12 -10.18 6.35
CA ALA A 214 -5.11 -11.64 6.46
C ALA A 214 -6.33 -12.19 7.24
N ALA A 215 -6.81 -11.46 8.25
CA ALA A 215 -8.00 -11.81 9.02
C ALA A 215 -9.29 -11.66 8.21
N HIS A 216 -9.51 -10.51 7.59
CA HIS A 216 -10.82 -10.13 7.06
C HIS A 216 -10.93 -10.12 5.54
N GLY A 217 -9.80 -10.18 4.83
CA GLY A 217 -9.78 -10.21 3.38
C GLY A 217 -10.25 -11.55 2.82
N PRO A 218 -10.81 -11.59 1.59
CA PRO A 218 -11.08 -12.85 0.88
C PRO A 218 -9.77 -13.61 0.59
N THR A 219 -9.87 -14.90 0.31
CA THR A 219 -8.69 -15.79 0.08
C THR A 219 -7.70 -15.23 -0.94
N GLU A 220 -8.16 -14.60 -2.02
CA GLU A 220 -7.31 -13.96 -3.04
C GLU A 220 -6.43 -12.84 -2.48
N THR A 221 -6.91 -12.13 -1.46
CA THR A 221 -6.18 -11.05 -0.78
C THR A 221 -5.31 -11.53 0.39
N ARG A 222 -5.69 -12.65 1.03
CA ARG A 222 -4.90 -13.25 2.11
C ARG A 222 -3.53 -13.70 1.59
N LEU A 223 -3.50 -14.27 0.39
CA LEU A 223 -2.30 -14.79 -0.25
C LEU A 223 -1.16 -13.75 -0.34
N PRO A 224 -1.35 -12.57 -0.98
CA PRO A 224 -0.35 -11.52 -0.98
C PRO A 224 -0.11 -10.93 0.41
N ALA A 225 -1.14 -10.74 1.25
CA ALA A 225 -0.96 -10.17 2.58
C ALA A 225 -0.02 -11.00 3.48
N VAL A 226 -0.25 -12.31 3.54
CA VAL A 226 0.59 -13.26 4.27
C VAL A 226 1.99 -13.32 3.67
N THR A 227 2.09 -13.38 2.33
CA THR A 227 3.39 -13.39 1.67
C THR A 227 4.22 -12.15 2.04
N MET A 228 3.61 -10.97 2.05
CA MET A 228 4.28 -9.71 2.42
C MET A 228 4.65 -9.69 3.91
N LEU A 229 3.75 -10.13 4.80
CA LEU A 229 4.01 -10.20 6.24
C LEU A 229 5.21 -11.07 6.56
N PHE A 230 5.27 -12.29 6.03
CA PHE A 230 6.39 -13.20 6.30
C PHE A 230 7.66 -12.84 5.51
N HIS A 231 7.54 -12.11 4.40
CA HIS A 231 8.69 -11.59 3.67
C HIS A 231 9.43 -10.51 4.45
N TYR A 232 8.72 -9.46 4.91
CA TYR A 232 9.35 -8.31 5.57
C TYR A 232 9.66 -8.55 7.07
N TRP A 233 8.96 -9.51 7.69
CA TRP A 233 9.23 -9.99 9.06
C TRP A 233 9.64 -11.48 9.07
N PRO A 234 10.81 -11.81 8.49
CA PRO A 234 11.28 -13.19 8.41
C PRO A 234 11.64 -13.78 9.78
N GLU A 235 11.66 -12.99 10.85
CA GLU A 235 11.82 -13.49 12.22
C GLU A 235 10.64 -14.38 12.65
N LEU A 236 9.48 -14.24 11.99
CA LEU A 236 8.31 -15.09 12.17
C LEU A 236 8.49 -16.49 11.56
N LEU A 237 9.51 -16.68 10.71
CA LEU A 237 9.72 -17.94 10.01
C LEU A 237 10.76 -18.84 10.70
N PRO A 238 10.57 -20.17 10.63
CA PRO A 238 11.58 -21.11 11.06
C PRO A 238 12.84 -20.99 10.19
N GLN A 239 14.01 -21.01 10.82
CA GLN A 239 15.32 -20.80 10.16
C GLN A 239 15.86 -22.06 9.45
N ASN A 240 14.97 -22.92 8.95
CA ASN A 240 15.32 -24.16 8.25
C ASN A 240 15.04 -24.01 6.76
N ALA A 241 16.08 -24.09 5.93
CA ALA A 241 15.99 -23.90 4.48
C ALA A 241 14.99 -24.87 3.79
N ASN A 242 14.90 -26.12 4.25
CA ASN A 242 13.97 -27.11 3.68
C ASN A 242 12.52 -26.72 3.97
N ILE A 243 12.24 -26.27 5.19
CA ILE A 243 10.91 -25.78 5.58
C ILE A 243 10.55 -24.53 4.77
N LEU A 244 11.47 -23.57 4.66
CA LEU A 244 11.26 -22.36 3.87
C LEU A 244 11.01 -22.66 2.38
N GLN A 245 11.63 -23.70 1.83
CA GLN A 245 11.37 -24.14 0.47
C GLN A 245 9.97 -24.77 0.34
N ALA A 246 9.53 -25.53 1.33
CA ALA A 246 8.19 -26.15 1.37
C ALA A 246 7.07 -25.11 1.53
N LEU A 247 7.34 -23.98 2.21
CA LEU A 247 6.39 -22.87 2.42
C LEU A 247 6.23 -21.93 1.22
N ARG A 248 6.82 -22.27 0.06
CA ARG A 248 6.67 -21.46 -1.16
C ARG A 248 5.33 -21.71 -1.83
N LEU A 249 4.52 -20.67 -1.84
CA LEU A 249 3.27 -20.60 -2.58
C LEU A 249 3.54 -20.68 -4.08
N SER A 250 2.76 -21.48 -4.80
CA SER A 250 2.80 -21.63 -6.26
C SER A 250 2.15 -20.45 -6.97
N LYS A 251 0.97 -20.02 -6.52
CA LYS A 251 0.20 -18.97 -7.19
C LYS A 251 0.79 -17.57 -7.02
N TYR A 252 1.52 -17.32 -5.93
CA TYR A 252 2.03 -15.99 -5.62
C TYR A 252 3.44 -16.03 -5.08
N LYS A 253 4.27 -15.11 -5.58
CA LYS A 253 5.65 -14.93 -5.14
C LYS A 253 5.92 -13.44 -4.98
N HIS A 254 6.59 -13.10 -3.89
CA HIS A 254 7.09 -11.74 -3.71
C HIS A 254 8.05 -11.35 -4.85
N GLU A 255 7.85 -10.16 -5.40
CA GLU A 255 8.77 -9.53 -6.35
C GLU A 255 9.16 -8.12 -5.89
N PRO A 256 10.44 -7.74 -5.91
CA PRO A 256 10.86 -6.41 -5.51
C PRO A 256 10.43 -5.38 -6.56
N TRP A 257 9.98 -4.22 -6.09
CA TRP A 257 9.58 -3.12 -6.96
C TRP A 257 10.79 -2.39 -7.57
N GLN A 258 10.54 -1.65 -8.65
CA GLN A 258 11.58 -0.88 -9.33
C GLN A 258 11.64 0.55 -8.79
N ALA A 259 12.82 0.97 -8.34
CA ALA A 259 13.05 2.32 -7.86
C ALA A 259 12.53 3.39 -8.84
N ILE A 260 11.90 4.43 -8.29
CA ILE A 260 11.46 5.61 -9.05
C ILE A 260 12.66 6.17 -9.82
N VAL A 261 12.46 6.58 -11.06
CA VAL A 261 13.53 7.12 -11.90
C VAL A 261 13.54 8.64 -11.85
N CYS A 262 14.73 9.23 -11.98
CA CYS A 262 14.91 10.66 -12.12
C CYS A 262 14.05 11.20 -13.26
N GLU A 263 13.28 12.25 -12.94
CA GLU A 263 12.29 12.85 -13.83
C GLU A 263 12.85 14.01 -14.66
N ARG A 264 14.10 14.41 -14.42
CA ARG A 264 14.79 15.43 -15.22
C ARG A 264 14.94 14.93 -16.68
N PRO A 265 14.41 15.65 -17.69
CA PRO A 265 14.51 15.25 -19.10
C PRO A 265 15.96 15.08 -19.57
N GLU A 266 16.84 15.99 -19.15
CA GLU A 266 18.27 16.00 -19.45
C GLU A 266 19.10 15.41 -18.28
N CYS A 267 18.68 14.25 -17.78
CA CYS A 267 19.44 13.55 -16.75
C CYS A 267 20.75 12.97 -17.32
N PRO A 268 21.94 13.27 -16.75
CA PRO A 268 23.21 12.72 -17.22
C PRO A 268 23.25 11.19 -17.12
N ASN A 269 22.45 10.61 -16.21
CA ASN A 269 22.40 9.18 -15.95
C ASN A 269 21.34 8.43 -16.78
N LYS A 270 20.80 9.01 -17.85
CA LYS A 270 19.66 8.44 -18.61
C LYS A 270 19.84 6.95 -18.99
N ASN A 271 21.08 6.52 -19.24
CA ASN A 271 21.43 5.17 -19.66
C ASN A 271 21.87 4.23 -18.51
N ASN A 272 22.13 4.74 -17.30
CA ASN A 272 22.55 3.93 -16.16
C ASN A 272 21.39 3.76 -15.17
N LYS A 273 20.80 2.56 -15.13
CA LYS A 273 19.63 2.29 -14.26
C LYS A 273 19.90 2.57 -12.79
N ALA A 274 21.09 2.27 -12.27
CA ALA A 274 21.42 2.48 -10.86
C ALA A 274 21.57 3.97 -10.54
N SER A 275 22.36 4.70 -11.34
CA SER A 275 22.58 6.14 -11.13
C SER A 275 21.37 7.01 -11.51
N ARG A 276 20.41 6.46 -12.26
CA ARG A 276 19.15 7.14 -12.62
C ARG A 276 18.08 7.01 -11.55
N SER A 277 18.20 6.06 -10.62
CA SER A 277 17.24 5.93 -9.51
C SER A 277 17.15 7.24 -8.72
N ALA A 278 15.93 7.67 -8.48
CA ALA A 278 15.64 8.84 -7.66
C ALA A 278 16.03 8.54 -6.21
N ALA A 279 16.74 9.47 -5.61
CA ALA A 279 17.14 9.43 -4.20
C ALA A 279 16.62 10.65 -3.44
N LYS A 280 16.12 11.66 -4.16
CA LYS A 280 15.56 12.89 -3.61
C LYS A 280 14.24 13.21 -4.31
N MET A 281 13.33 13.84 -3.60
CA MET A 281 12.13 14.45 -4.15
C MET A 281 11.93 15.86 -3.60
N THR A 282 11.13 16.67 -4.29
CA THR A 282 10.68 17.97 -3.79
C THR A 282 9.18 18.10 -3.95
N ILE A 283 8.54 18.70 -2.95
CA ILE A 283 7.13 19.09 -3.02
C ILE A 283 6.96 20.60 -3.29
N SER A 284 8.07 21.36 -3.31
CA SER A 284 8.06 22.79 -3.57
C SER A 284 7.60 23.10 -5.00
N PRO A 285 6.45 23.77 -5.19
CA PRO A 285 5.92 24.09 -6.52
C PRO A 285 6.92 24.87 -7.38
N LYS A 286 7.70 25.76 -6.76
CA LYS A 286 8.73 26.55 -7.46
C LYS A 286 9.77 25.68 -8.14
N LEU A 287 10.29 24.67 -7.44
CA LEU A 287 11.30 23.78 -8.00
C LEU A 287 10.73 22.87 -9.09
N CYS A 288 9.53 22.35 -8.89
CA CYS A 288 8.88 21.43 -9.84
C CYS A 288 8.51 22.14 -11.16
N LEU A 289 7.99 23.37 -11.07
CA LEU A 289 7.37 24.05 -12.22
C LEU A 289 8.32 24.93 -13.01
N VAL A 290 9.22 25.66 -12.35
CA VAL A 290 10.15 26.57 -13.05
C VAL A 290 11.17 25.78 -13.87
N LYS A 291 11.61 24.63 -13.35
CA LYS A 291 12.64 23.83 -14.03
C LYS A 291 12.05 22.87 -15.06
N GLU A 292 10.87 22.27 -14.80
CA GLU A 292 10.41 21.12 -15.61
C GLU A 292 8.89 21.06 -15.87
N ASN A 293 8.11 22.10 -15.54
CA ASN A 293 6.64 22.14 -15.73
C ASN A 293 5.88 20.91 -15.18
N LYS A 294 6.41 20.23 -14.17
CA LYS A 294 5.75 19.09 -13.51
C LYS A 294 5.04 19.52 -12.23
N SER A 295 3.89 18.91 -11.97
CA SER A 295 3.23 19.01 -10.65
C SER A 295 4.06 18.31 -9.58
N PRO A 296 4.09 18.82 -8.34
CA PRO A 296 4.68 18.10 -7.22
C PRO A 296 4.05 16.71 -6.98
N PRO A 297 4.79 15.74 -6.43
CA PRO A 297 6.23 15.76 -6.16
C PRO A 297 7.07 15.55 -7.41
N PHE A 298 8.29 16.10 -7.41
CA PHE A 298 9.27 15.94 -8.49
C PHE A 298 10.49 15.16 -8.01
N TYR A 299 10.87 14.10 -8.74
CA TYR A 299 11.88 13.13 -8.33
C TYR A 299 13.22 13.29 -9.05
N LEU A 300 14.32 13.20 -8.28
CA LEU A 300 15.68 13.47 -8.72
C LEU A 300 16.65 12.37 -8.26
N CYS A 301 17.56 11.96 -9.15
CA CYS A 301 18.74 11.19 -8.76
C CYS A 301 19.74 12.07 -8.00
N LEU A 302 20.72 11.46 -7.33
CA LEU A 302 21.74 12.17 -6.55
C LEU A 302 22.49 13.23 -7.40
N ASP A 303 23.00 12.86 -8.57
CA ASP A 303 23.75 13.81 -9.41
C ASP A 303 22.90 15.02 -9.87
N CYS A 304 21.62 14.80 -10.17
CA CYS A 304 20.71 15.90 -10.52
C CYS A 304 20.35 16.76 -9.31
N ALA A 305 20.23 16.16 -8.12
CA ALA A 305 19.99 16.88 -6.88
C ALA A 305 21.22 17.72 -6.48
N ASP A 306 22.42 17.18 -6.62
CA ASP A 306 23.68 17.86 -6.31
C ASP A 306 23.98 19.02 -7.26
N ALA A 307 23.48 18.96 -8.49
CA ALA A 307 23.54 20.05 -9.46
C ALA A 307 22.65 21.25 -9.09
N LEU A 308 21.76 21.13 -8.10
CA LEU A 308 20.91 22.24 -7.66
C LEU A 308 21.66 23.22 -6.75
N ALA A 309 21.22 24.48 -6.75
CA ALA A 309 21.73 25.50 -5.83
C ALA A 309 21.55 25.04 -4.38
N LYS A 310 22.45 25.48 -3.48
CA LYS A 310 22.44 25.04 -2.07
C LYS A 310 21.10 25.31 -1.37
N HIS A 311 20.46 26.44 -1.67
CA HIS A 311 19.14 26.79 -1.16
C HIS A 311 18.06 25.79 -1.64
N ASP A 312 18.07 25.44 -2.93
CA ASP A 312 17.12 24.49 -3.52
C ASP A 312 17.30 23.08 -2.94
N ARG A 313 18.54 22.69 -2.62
CA ARG A 313 18.85 21.40 -1.98
C ARG A 313 18.23 21.25 -0.59
N ALA A 314 18.03 22.35 0.13
CA ALA A 314 17.39 22.33 1.45
C ALA A 314 15.88 21.99 1.37
N LEU A 315 15.27 22.13 0.19
CA LEU A 315 13.87 21.79 -0.06
C LEU A 315 13.67 20.33 -0.48
N LEU A 316 14.76 19.55 -0.55
CA LEU A 316 14.74 18.16 -0.96
C LEU A 316 14.49 17.22 0.21
N ILE A 317 13.73 16.18 -0.08
CA ILE A 317 13.36 15.13 0.84
C ILE A 317 13.98 13.84 0.30
N ASP A 318 14.62 13.07 1.16
CA ASP A 318 15.15 11.76 0.82
C ASP A 318 14.06 10.77 0.40
N VAL A 319 14.37 10.00 -0.63
CA VAL A 319 13.54 8.90 -1.16
C VAL A 319 14.32 7.62 -0.99
N LEU A 320 13.71 6.64 -0.31
CA LEU A 320 14.35 5.36 -0.09
C LEU A 320 14.20 4.43 -1.30
N GLY A 321 15.24 3.64 -1.53
CA GLY A 321 15.24 2.60 -2.55
C GLY A 321 14.61 1.28 -2.07
N PRO A 322 14.27 0.38 -3.01
CA PRO A 322 13.58 -0.88 -2.73
C PRO A 322 14.41 -1.86 -1.88
N MET A 323 13.74 -2.62 -1.01
CA MET A 323 14.34 -3.66 -0.16
C MET A 323 14.56 -4.99 -0.92
N LYS A 324 15.46 -5.00 -1.90
CA LYS A 324 15.74 -6.21 -2.73
C LYS A 324 16.27 -7.42 -1.97
N ALA A 325 16.95 -7.19 -0.84
CA ALA A 325 17.52 -8.24 0.00
C ALA A 325 17.22 -7.92 1.46
N LEU A 326 16.80 -8.95 2.20
CA LEU A 326 16.43 -8.85 3.61
C LEU A 326 17.42 -9.63 4.47
N PRO A 327 18.45 -8.96 5.00
CA PRO A 327 19.37 -9.62 5.93
C PRO A 327 18.65 -10.03 7.21
N LEU A 328 19.04 -11.20 7.71
CA LEU A 328 18.56 -11.78 8.97
C LEU A 328 19.45 -11.38 10.17
N ALA A 329 20.66 -10.90 9.88
CA ALA A 329 21.59 -10.35 10.85
C ALA A 329 21.63 -8.82 10.76
N CYS A 330 22.01 -8.18 11.87
CA CYS A 330 22.08 -6.74 11.99
C CYS A 330 23.04 -6.13 10.95
N GLU A 331 22.58 -5.08 10.28
CA GLU A 331 23.36 -4.38 9.24
C GLU A 331 24.26 -3.28 9.80
N SER A 332 24.18 -3.00 11.10
CA SER A 332 25.03 -1.99 11.72
C SER A 332 26.50 -2.45 11.69
N LYS A 333 27.35 -1.66 11.03
CA LYS A 333 28.80 -1.89 10.99
C LYS A 333 29.46 -1.82 12.36
N THR A 334 28.81 -1.18 13.33
CA THR A 334 29.29 -1.06 14.71
C THR A 334 28.60 -2.04 15.66
N CYS A 335 27.83 -3.00 15.13
CA CYS A 335 27.18 -4.02 15.94
C CYS A 335 28.22 -4.85 16.70
N ARG A 336 28.04 -4.97 18.02
CA ARG A 336 28.86 -5.81 18.89
C ARG A 336 28.14 -7.08 19.34
N SER A 337 26.85 -7.19 19.03
CA SER A 337 26.02 -8.33 19.40
C SER A 337 26.49 -9.57 18.62
N GLY A 338 26.82 -10.64 19.33
CA GLY A 338 27.22 -11.92 18.76
C GLY A 338 26.06 -12.92 18.68
N GLY A 339 26.12 -13.85 17.72
CA GLY A 339 25.19 -14.98 17.63
C GLY A 339 23.71 -14.55 17.59
N PRO A 340 22.85 -15.06 18.49
CA PRO A 340 21.42 -14.72 18.52
C PRO A 340 21.13 -13.22 18.72
N GLY A 341 21.99 -12.50 19.46
CA GLY A 341 21.80 -11.06 19.71
C GLY A 341 22.02 -10.19 18.47
N SER A 342 22.64 -10.72 17.41
CA SER A 342 22.79 -10.04 16.12
C SER A 342 21.55 -10.19 15.23
N ARG A 343 20.56 -11.00 15.62
CA ARG A 343 19.33 -11.17 14.82
C ARG A 343 18.59 -9.85 14.68
N VAL A 344 18.06 -9.61 13.48
CA VAL A 344 17.26 -8.41 13.24
C VAL A 344 16.02 -8.41 14.13
N HIS A 345 15.73 -7.24 14.68
CA HIS A 345 14.52 -6.96 15.46
C HIS A 345 13.67 -5.86 14.81
N SER A 346 14.30 -4.90 14.12
CA SER A 346 13.58 -3.76 13.55
C SER A 346 14.12 -3.36 12.18
N THR A 347 13.27 -2.76 11.37
CA THR A 347 13.64 -2.09 10.11
C THR A 347 13.36 -0.60 10.25
N CYS A 348 14.36 0.25 10.03
CA CYS A 348 14.21 1.70 10.08
C CYS A 348 14.13 2.30 8.68
N PHE A 349 13.07 3.09 8.45
CA PHE A 349 12.79 3.81 7.20
C PHE A 349 13.14 5.30 7.28
N SER A 350 13.89 5.73 8.30
CA SER A 350 14.46 7.09 8.30
C SER A 350 15.60 7.19 7.28
N ALA A 351 15.61 8.28 6.51
CA ALA A 351 16.69 8.60 5.61
C ALA A 351 18.05 8.60 6.31
N GLU A 352 18.16 9.19 7.51
CA GLU A 352 19.39 9.25 8.30
C GLU A 352 19.97 7.87 8.60
N CYS A 353 19.09 6.89 8.82
CA CYS A 353 19.46 5.49 9.03
C CYS A 353 19.78 4.79 7.71
N ALA A 354 18.99 5.03 6.66
CA ALA A 354 19.14 4.41 5.35
C ALA A 354 20.45 4.78 4.62
N HIS A 355 21.06 5.93 4.93
CA HIS A 355 22.38 6.29 4.41
C HIS A 355 23.45 5.22 4.72
N LEU A 356 23.32 4.50 5.84
CA LEU A 356 24.26 3.45 6.23
C LEU A 356 24.14 2.16 5.40
N SER A 357 22.99 1.95 4.77
CA SER A 357 22.64 0.79 3.94
C SER A 357 22.59 1.12 2.44
N GLY A 358 23.09 2.29 2.03
CA GLY A 358 23.12 2.70 0.62
C GLY A 358 21.78 3.20 0.10
N GLY A 359 20.98 3.86 0.96
CA GLY A 359 19.71 4.50 0.58
C GLY A 359 18.49 3.58 0.64
N ARG A 360 18.62 2.35 1.14
CA ARG A 360 17.49 1.45 1.44
C ARG A 360 17.22 1.41 2.95
N PRO A 361 16.02 1.04 3.41
CA PRO A 361 15.74 0.83 4.83
C PRO A 361 16.79 -0.08 5.49
N ILE A 362 17.22 0.26 6.71
CA ILE A 362 18.25 -0.48 7.44
C ILE A 362 17.63 -1.42 8.48
N ARG A 363 18.14 -2.65 8.55
CA ARG A 363 17.71 -3.66 9.52
C ARG A 363 18.69 -3.75 10.69
N LEU A 364 18.16 -3.65 11.91
CA LEU A 364 18.93 -3.55 13.14
C LEU A 364 18.50 -4.62 14.14
N CYS A 365 19.46 -5.18 14.89
CA CYS A 365 19.14 -5.92 16.11
C CYS A 365 18.58 -4.99 17.18
N GLU A 366 18.00 -5.58 18.23
CA GLU A 366 17.37 -4.85 19.33
C GLU A 366 18.32 -3.85 20.01
N GLU A 367 19.55 -4.27 20.30
CA GLU A 367 20.57 -3.42 20.94
C GLU A 367 20.93 -2.21 20.05
N CYS A 368 21.24 -2.45 18.78
CA CYS A 368 21.55 -1.38 17.82
C CYS A 368 20.36 -0.45 17.59
N HIS A 369 19.14 -0.99 17.58
CA HIS A 369 17.92 -0.20 17.50
C HIS A 369 17.79 0.73 18.72
N GLY A 370 17.90 0.18 19.94
CA GLY A 370 17.79 0.95 21.18
C GLY A 370 18.83 2.06 21.28
N HIS A 371 20.09 1.77 20.94
CA HIS A 371 21.15 2.80 20.94
C HIS A 371 20.84 3.95 19.98
N ARG A 372 20.35 3.65 18.77
CA ARG A 372 20.13 4.66 17.73
C ARG A 372 18.83 5.44 17.92
N HIS A 373 17.82 4.86 18.57
CA HIS A 373 16.48 5.44 18.69
C HIS A 373 16.08 5.91 20.10
N SER A 374 16.97 5.85 21.09
CA SER A 374 16.66 6.24 22.48
C SER A 374 16.28 7.73 22.66
N HIS A 375 16.94 8.66 21.95
CA HIS A 375 16.77 10.11 22.12
C HIS A 375 16.40 10.81 20.80
N ALA A 376 17.33 10.87 19.83
CA ALA A 376 17.14 11.58 18.56
C ALA A 376 16.27 10.82 17.54
N GLY A 377 16.29 9.48 17.57
CA GLY A 377 15.57 8.63 16.61
C GLY A 377 14.10 8.33 16.96
N ARG A 378 13.53 8.95 18.00
CA ARG A 378 12.12 8.71 18.40
C ARG A 378 11.12 9.11 17.32
N GLN A 379 11.50 9.96 16.37
CA GLN A 379 10.65 10.37 15.25
C GLN A 379 10.83 9.49 14.01
N HIS A 380 11.80 8.56 14.01
CA HIS A 380 11.97 7.65 12.89
C HIS A 380 10.76 6.74 12.74
N VAL A 381 10.41 6.43 11.49
CA VAL A 381 9.46 5.37 11.19
C VAL A 381 10.21 4.05 11.23
N THR A 382 9.78 3.16 12.11
CA THR A 382 10.40 1.86 12.33
C THR A 382 9.32 0.78 12.29
N GLN A 383 9.64 -0.34 11.65
CA GLN A 383 8.83 -1.54 11.65
C GLN A 383 9.43 -2.54 12.63
N THR A 384 8.61 -2.99 13.57
CA THR A 384 8.91 -4.06 14.53
C THR A 384 7.98 -5.24 14.28
N PRO A 385 8.34 -6.47 14.69
CA PRO A 385 7.47 -7.63 14.54
C PRO A 385 6.19 -7.46 15.36
N LEU A 386 5.15 -8.21 14.98
CA LEU A 386 3.91 -8.30 15.75
C LEU A 386 4.24 -8.65 17.22
N PRO A 387 3.60 -7.99 18.21
CA PRO A 387 3.73 -8.36 19.62
C PRO A 387 3.15 -9.76 19.87
N ASP A 388 3.45 -10.33 21.02
CA ASP A 388 2.73 -11.53 21.47
C ASP A 388 1.24 -11.20 21.67
N ILE A 389 0.36 -12.16 21.37
CA ILE A 389 -1.09 -11.98 21.46
C ILE A 389 -1.55 -11.56 22.87
N TRP A 390 -0.74 -11.87 23.88
CA TRP A 390 -1.00 -11.57 25.28
C TRP A 390 -0.62 -10.15 25.70
N ASP A 391 0.28 -9.49 24.96
CA ASP A 391 0.82 -8.16 25.29
C ASP A 391 0.25 -7.05 24.39
N CYS A 392 -0.62 -7.40 23.44
CA CYS A 392 -1.16 -6.48 22.47
C CYS A 392 -2.48 -5.83 22.94
N PRO A 393 -2.83 -4.63 22.45
CA PRO A 393 -4.14 -4.01 22.68
C PRO A 393 -5.28 -4.93 22.24
N VAL A 394 -6.46 -4.80 22.86
CA VAL A 394 -7.62 -5.69 22.63
C VAL A 394 -8.02 -5.74 21.16
N GLU A 395 -7.97 -4.61 20.45
CA GLU A 395 -8.30 -4.53 19.03
C GLU A 395 -7.32 -5.36 18.18
N LEU A 396 -6.01 -5.21 18.43
CA LEU A 396 -4.98 -5.98 17.74
C LEU A 396 -5.07 -7.48 18.09
N GLN A 397 -5.40 -7.80 19.34
CA GLN A 397 -5.57 -9.18 19.81
C GLN A 397 -6.66 -9.91 19.01
N GLN A 398 -7.79 -9.23 18.75
CA GLN A 398 -8.87 -9.78 17.94
C GLN A 398 -8.46 -10.02 16.50
N TYR A 399 -7.77 -9.06 15.87
CA TYR A 399 -7.30 -9.21 14.49
C TYR A 399 -6.25 -10.30 14.34
N MET A 400 -5.33 -10.43 15.30
CA MET A 400 -4.34 -11.51 15.30
C MET A 400 -5.01 -12.87 15.45
N LEU A 401 -5.97 -13.01 16.38
CA LEU A 401 -6.72 -14.24 16.55
C LEU A 401 -7.52 -14.60 15.29
N GLU A 402 -8.21 -13.64 14.70
CA GLU A 402 -9.00 -13.86 13.49
C GLU A 402 -8.12 -14.17 12.27
N SER A 403 -6.93 -13.56 12.18
CA SER A 403 -5.92 -13.90 11.18
C SER A 403 -5.45 -15.35 11.32
N ILE A 404 -5.10 -15.77 12.54
CA ILE A 404 -4.71 -17.15 12.83
C ILE A 404 -5.82 -18.12 12.42
N VAL A 405 -7.05 -17.87 12.88
CA VAL A 405 -8.21 -18.73 12.58
C VAL A 405 -8.44 -18.77 11.08
N SER A 406 -8.58 -17.62 10.41
CA SER A 406 -8.85 -17.56 8.97
C SER A 406 -7.81 -18.31 8.15
N LEU A 407 -6.52 -18.18 8.48
CA LEU A 407 -5.47 -18.92 7.79
C LEU A 407 -5.55 -20.42 8.02
N ILE A 408 -5.71 -20.85 9.28
CA ILE A 408 -5.83 -22.26 9.63
C ILE A 408 -7.02 -22.90 8.91
N LEU A 409 -8.14 -22.19 8.80
CA LEU A 409 -9.33 -22.67 8.12
C LEU A 409 -9.18 -22.74 6.59
N GLU A 410 -8.14 -22.16 5.97
CA GLU A 410 -7.86 -22.36 4.54
C GLU A 410 -7.55 -23.84 4.20
N ALA A 411 -7.14 -24.66 5.19
CA ALA A 411 -7.00 -26.10 4.99
C ALA A 411 -8.34 -26.83 4.76
N GLN A 412 -9.48 -26.18 5.06
CA GLN A 412 -10.79 -26.75 4.77
C GLN A 412 -11.03 -26.73 3.27
N VAL A 413 -11.09 -27.91 2.68
CA VAL A 413 -11.60 -28.09 1.33
C VAL A 413 -13.12 -27.85 1.37
N PRO A 414 -13.74 -27.03 0.50
CA PRO A 414 -15.20 -26.91 0.35
C PRO A 414 -15.84 -28.13 -0.33
N LYS A 415 -15.70 -29.29 0.28
CA LYS A 415 -16.80 -30.08 0.81
C LYS A 415 -18.26 -29.64 0.33
N VAL A 416 -18.93 -30.44 -0.54
CA VAL A 416 -20.32 -30.22 -1.03
C VAL A 416 -21.25 -31.43 -0.80
N LYS A 417 -22.50 -31.14 -0.41
CA LYS A 417 -23.58 -32.10 -0.15
C LYS A 417 -24.34 -32.44 -1.45
N THR A 418 -24.29 -33.69 -1.90
CA THR A 418 -25.16 -34.17 -3.00
C THR A 418 -26.22 -35.13 -2.45
N TYR A 419 -27.50 -34.78 -2.63
CA TYR A 419 -28.61 -35.69 -2.35
C TYR A 419 -28.82 -36.64 -3.53
N SER A 420 -28.35 -37.88 -3.42
CA SER A 420 -28.76 -38.94 -4.35
C SER A 420 -30.09 -39.53 -3.90
N LYS A 421 -31.10 -39.47 -4.77
CA LYS A 421 -32.45 -40.05 -4.52
C LYS A 421 -32.52 -41.56 -4.70
N GLU A 422 -31.42 -42.22 -5.07
CA GLU A 422 -31.40 -43.65 -5.36
C GLU A 422 -30.62 -44.40 -4.29
N LYS A 423 -31.38 -45.12 -3.46
CA LYS A 423 -31.00 -45.92 -2.28
C LYS A 423 -30.73 -45.10 -1.02
N GLY A 424 -31.48 -45.46 0.03
CA GLY A 424 -31.53 -44.75 1.30
C GLY A 424 -30.16 -44.61 1.95
N ASP A 425 -29.96 -43.42 2.51
CA ASP A 425 -28.98 -43.01 3.52
C ASP A 425 -27.53 -43.45 3.32
N GLU A 426 -26.79 -42.66 2.55
CA GLU A 426 -25.44 -42.25 2.93
C GLU A 426 -25.26 -40.76 2.64
N ASP A 427 -24.97 -39.97 3.69
CA ASP A 427 -24.53 -38.57 3.62
C ASP A 427 -23.14 -38.53 2.94
N ASN A 428 -23.09 -38.78 1.62
CA ASN A 428 -21.82 -38.84 0.93
C ASN A 428 -21.37 -37.44 0.52
N TRP A 429 -20.19 -37.10 0.99
CA TRP A 429 -19.70 -35.74 1.01
C TRP A 429 -18.45 -35.67 0.15
N TYR A 430 -18.53 -34.99 -0.99
CA TYR A 430 -17.45 -34.97 -1.98
C TYR A 430 -16.68 -33.65 -1.91
N CYS A 431 -15.37 -33.73 -2.16
CA CYS A 431 -14.54 -32.54 -2.38
C CYS A 431 -14.85 -31.97 -3.76
N LEU A 432 -15.04 -30.65 -3.85
CA LEU A 432 -15.14 -29.98 -5.14
C LEU A 432 -13.81 -30.11 -5.92
N PRO A 433 -13.86 -30.29 -7.25
CA PRO A 433 -12.66 -30.17 -8.09
C PRO A 433 -12.01 -28.80 -7.90
N GLU A 434 -10.67 -28.72 -7.98
CA GLU A 434 -9.92 -27.44 -7.83
C GLU A 434 -10.44 -26.33 -8.76
N ASP A 435 -10.90 -26.72 -9.97
CA ASP A 435 -11.42 -25.82 -11.00
C ASP A 435 -12.80 -25.23 -10.68
N ALA A 436 -13.48 -25.75 -9.65
CA ALA A 436 -14.81 -25.28 -9.22
C ALA A 436 -14.73 -24.16 -8.16
N TYR A 437 -13.53 -23.85 -7.64
CA TYR A 437 -13.37 -22.76 -6.69
C TYR A 437 -13.33 -21.40 -7.39
N PRO A 438 -14.12 -20.42 -6.93
CA PRO A 438 -14.16 -19.09 -7.55
C PRO A 438 -12.81 -18.36 -7.48
N ASP A 439 -11.91 -18.74 -6.57
CA ASP A 439 -10.62 -18.10 -6.31
C ASP A 439 -9.43 -18.77 -7.01
N ASN A 440 -9.63 -19.86 -7.78
CA ASN A 440 -8.57 -20.59 -8.51
C ASN A 440 -7.30 -20.87 -7.68
N LEU A 441 -7.43 -21.16 -6.37
CA LEU A 441 -6.28 -21.45 -5.50
C LEU A 441 -6.06 -22.97 -5.40
N SER A 442 -4.82 -23.43 -5.63
CA SER A 442 -4.49 -24.85 -5.53
C SER A 442 -4.61 -25.38 -4.10
N ASP A 443 -4.91 -26.68 -3.94
CA ASP A 443 -4.93 -27.35 -2.64
C ASP A 443 -3.59 -27.21 -1.92
N LYS A 444 -2.48 -27.19 -2.67
CA LYS A 444 -1.15 -26.95 -2.14
C LYS A 444 -1.04 -25.57 -1.48
N ASP A 445 -1.48 -24.53 -2.16
CA ASP A 445 -1.41 -23.16 -1.64
C ASP A 445 -2.31 -22.96 -0.43
N ARG A 446 -3.51 -23.55 -0.44
CA ARG A 446 -4.41 -23.58 0.73
C ARG A 446 -3.75 -24.23 1.95
N LYS A 447 -3.12 -25.38 1.77
CA LYS A 447 -2.35 -26.05 2.83
C LYS A 447 -1.21 -25.16 3.33
N ILE A 448 -0.44 -24.54 2.45
CA ILE A 448 0.65 -23.64 2.84
C ILE A 448 0.12 -22.42 3.63
N LEU A 449 -0.99 -21.80 3.20
CA LEU A 449 -1.65 -20.72 3.95
C LEU A 449 -2.04 -21.16 5.37
N SER A 450 -2.58 -22.37 5.52
CA SER A 450 -2.90 -22.91 6.84
C SER A 450 -1.68 -23.12 7.73
N ILE A 451 -0.54 -23.51 7.15
CA ILE A 451 0.72 -23.66 7.89
C ILE A 451 1.23 -22.30 8.37
N TYR A 452 1.05 -21.22 7.60
CA TYR A 452 1.36 -19.87 8.09
C TYR A 452 0.54 -19.49 9.32
N GLY A 453 -0.74 -19.91 9.39
CA GLY A 453 -1.56 -19.75 10.60
C GLY A 453 -1.00 -20.51 11.80
N VAL A 454 -0.52 -21.75 11.60
CA VAL A 454 0.15 -22.53 12.64
C VAL A 454 1.45 -21.87 13.10
N ILE A 455 2.25 -21.32 12.18
CA ILE A 455 3.48 -20.59 12.50
C ILE A 455 3.19 -19.38 13.39
N LEU A 456 2.12 -18.61 13.11
CA LEU A 456 1.71 -17.49 13.97
C LEU A 456 1.36 -17.96 15.39
N ILE A 457 0.71 -19.11 15.56
CA ILE A 457 0.46 -19.67 16.90
C ILE A 457 1.78 -19.96 17.62
N VAL A 458 2.71 -20.66 16.97
CA VAL A 458 3.99 -21.05 17.57
C VAL A 458 4.81 -19.82 17.99
N GLU A 459 4.84 -18.79 17.14
CA GLU A 459 5.66 -17.61 17.37
C GLU A 459 5.02 -16.56 18.28
N LYS A 460 3.68 -16.41 18.26
CA LYS A 460 2.98 -15.29 18.92
C LYS A 460 1.98 -15.69 20.00
N CYS A 461 1.71 -16.97 20.17
CA CYS A 461 0.75 -17.49 21.16
C CYS A 461 1.41 -18.44 22.18
N LYS A 462 2.66 -18.18 22.55
CA LYS A 462 3.39 -19.00 23.55
C LYS A 462 2.62 -19.04 24.87
N PRO A 463 2.36 -20.22 25.46
CA PRO A 463 1.60 -20.33 26.70
C PRO A 463 2.23 -19.55 27.85
N ARG A 464 1.40 -18.92 28.68
CA ARG A 464 1.80 -18.21 29.91
C ARG A 464 0.96 -18.71 31.08
N GLU A 465 1.40 -18.43 32.31
CA GLU A 465 0.68 -18.85 33.53
C GLU A 465 -0.73 -18.25 33.61
N THR A 466 -0.92 -17.04 33.09
CA THR A 466 -2.22 -16.36 33.02
C THR A 466 -2.57 -16.06 31.56
N VAL A 467 -3.54 -16.79 31.00
CA VAL A 467 -4.04 -16.59 29.64
C VAL A 467 -5.58 -16.56 29.63
N SER A 468 -6.16 -15.85 28.66
CA SER A 468 -7.60 -15.89 28.46
C SER A 468 -8.04 -17.27 27.97
N ILE A 469 -8.89 -17.94 28.74
CA ILE A 469 -9.43 -19.27 28.42
C ILE A 469 -10.23 -19.22 27.12
N GLU A 470 -10.93 -18.12 26.85
CA GLU A 470 -11.73 -17.94 25.64
C GLU A 470 -10.86 -17.90 24.38
N ILE A 471 -9.78 -17.11 24.41
CA ILE A 471 -8.82 -17.00 23.29
C ILE A 471 -8.13 -18.34 23.08
N LEU A 472 -7.65 -18.96 24.15
CA LEU A 472 -7.00 -20.27 24.08
C LEU A 472 -7.95 -21.34 23.52
N GLY A 473 -9.20 -21.37 24.01
CA GLY A 473 -10.23 -22.29 23.53
C GLY A 473 -10.51 -22.12 22.04
N ARG A 474 -10.55 -20.88 21.53
CA ARG A 474 -10.75 -20.59 20.10
C ARG A 474 -9.56 -21.04 19.24
N ILE A 475 -8.33 -20.81 19.70
CA ILE A 475 -7.11 -21.29 19.02
C ILE A 475 -7.09 -22.83 19.00
N LEU A 476 -7.36 -23.48 20.12
CA LEU A 476 -7.38 -24.95 20.22
C LEU A 476 -8.47 -25.56 19.34
N ALA A 477 -9.67 -24.96 19.30
CA ALA A 477 -10.74 -25.42 18.43
C ALA A 477 -10.34 -25.34 16.95
N ALA A 478 -9.72 -24.24 16.52
CA ALA A 478 -9.20 -24.08 15.16
C ALA A 478 -8.10 -25.10 14.84
N LEU A 479 -7.18 -25.35 15.78
CA LEU A 479 -6.11 -26.34 15.63
C LEU A 479 -6.63 -27.78 15.53
N PHE A 480 -7.62 -28.17 16.34
CA PHE A 480 -8.21 -29.50 16.23
C PHE A 480 -8.91 -29.69 14.89
N LEU A 481 -9.67 -28.69 14.46
CA LEU A 481 -10.31 -28.72 13.14
C LEU A 481 -9.27 -28.81 12.01
N TRP A 482 -8.16 -28.08 12.13
CA TRP A 482 -7.06 -28.18 11.17
C TRP A 482 -6.45 -29.57 11.12
N PHE A 483 -6.15 -30.14 12.29
CA PHE A 483 -5.60 -31.49 12.39
C PHE A 483 -6.51 -32.53 11.71
N ASP A 484 -7.81 -32.45 11.95
CA ASP A 484 -8.80 -33.33 11.29
C ASP A 484 -8.79 -33.16 9.76
N ASN A 485 -8.76 -31.92 9.26
CA ASN A 485 -8.76 -31.65 7.82
C ASN A 485 -7.45 -32.05 7.14
N THR A 486 -6.31 -31.90 7.81
CA THR A 486 -5.01 -32.28 7.26
C THR A 486 -4.74 -33.78 7.32
N LYS A 487 -5.24 -34.47 8.35
CA LYS A 487 -5.11 -35.93 8.50
C LYS A 487 -5.94 -36.69 7.46
N LEU A 488 -7.18 -36.25 7.21
CA LEU A 488 -8.05 -36.82 6.18
C LEU A 488 -7.50 -36.63 4.75
N ALA A 489 -6.65 -35.62 4.53
CA ALA A 489 -6.00 -35.38 3.25
C ALA A 489 -4.85 -36.36 2.94
N GLU A 490 -4.31 -37.04 3.95
CA GLU A 490 -3.35 -38.14 3.79
C GLU A 490 -4.08 -39.48 3.59
N ASP A 491 -5.18 -39.72 4.31
CA ASP A 491 -5.96 -40.97 4.17
C ASP A 491 -6.68 -41.11 2.81
N SER A 492 -6.93 -40.00 2.11
CA SER A 492 -7.55 -39.97 0.77
C SER A 492 -6.55 -40.06 -0.39
N LYS A 493 -5.25 -39.91 -0.11
CA LYS A 493 -4.16 -40.21 -1.04
C LYS A 493 -3.37 -41.38 -0.45
N GLY A 494 -3.83 -42.60 -0.73
CA GLY A 494 -3.06 -43.80 -0.39
C GLY A 494 -1.59 -43.63 -0.81
N GLU A 495 -0.70 -43.80 0.17
CA GLU A 495 0.76 -43.63 0.10
C GLU A 495 1.20 -42.15 0.19
N VAL A 496 1.88 -41.68 1.24
CA VAL A 496 3.17 -42.14 1.79
C VAL A 496 3.29 -41.65 3.24
N THR A 497 3.66 -42.56 4.13
CA THR A 497 4.15 -42.26 5.49
C THR A 497 5.53 -41.61 5.44
N VAL A 498 5.71 -40.49 6.13
CA VAL A 498 7.04 -40.10 6.62
C VAL A 498 6.95 -39.58 8.06
N SER A 499 7.57 -40.38 8.92
CA SER A 499 7.98 -40.16 10.31
C SER A 499 8.80 -38.90 10.53
#